data_AF-A0A3P8M2X1-F1
#
_entry.id   AF-A0A3P8M2X1-F1
#
_cell.length_a   1.000
_cell.length_b   1.000
_cell.length_c   1.000
_cell.angle_alpha   90.00
_cell.angle_beta   90.00
_cell.angle_gamma   90.00
#
_symmetry.space_group_name_H-M   'P 1'
#
loop_
_entity.id
_entity.type
_entity.pdbx_description
1 polymer ?
#
loop_
_entity_poly.entity_id
_entity_poly.type
_entity_poly.pdbx_seq_one_letter_code
_entity_poly.pdbx_strand_id
1 'polypeptide(L)'
;MLGMMLFWVWIESFKEQGLILTESGSLLTQNIEGLRGRELTDALKKYADRARRGAEDAALLSGTSKDLLEATAAHVLTQKYGAYPQQANFPALLGQAFIALGMATPVGQTQDNEPPHSSLERGMFETAVGINRLRNKQGTGHGRPWIPSIKDYEAEAAIEMAGVIASYMLDKLKIN
;
A
#
# COMPACT_ATOMS: atom_id res chain seq x y z
N MET A 1 35.22 20.67 -1.45
CA MET A 1 34.53 20.23 -0.21
C MET A 1 33.02 20.52 -0.21
N LEU A 2 32.55 21.67 -0.73
CA LEU A 2 31.11 21.96 -0.84
C LEU A 2 30.32 21.02 -1.77
N GLY A 3 30.92 20.54 -2.87
CA GLY A 3 30.23 19.68 -3.85
C GLY A 3 29.84 18.29 -3.33
N MET A 4 30.65 17.69 -2.44
CA MET A 4 30.32 16.43 -1.79
C MET A 4 29.14 16.58 -0.82
N MET A 5 29.10 17.69 -0.07
CA MET A 5 28.05 17.92 0.93
C MET A 5 26.66 18.07 0.28
N LEU A 6 26.58 18.75 -0.87
CA LEU A 6 25.35 18.87 -1.65
C LEU A 6 24.90 17.52 -2.25
N PHE A 7 25.84 16.69 -2.70
CA PHE A 7 25.55 15.36 -3.22
C PHE A 7 24.96 14.41 -2.16
N TRP A 8 25.48 14.46 -0.93
CA TRP A 8 24.94 13.69 0.19
C TRP A 8 23.54 14.16 0.64
N VAL A 9 23.30 15.48 0.67
CA VAL A 9 21.95 16.03 0.93
C VAL A 9 20.94 15.60 -0.14
N TRP A 10 21.38 15.54 -1.40
CA TRP A 10 20.56 15.08 -2.51
C TRP A 10 20.20 13.59 -2.41
N ILE A 11 21.17 12.72 -2.07
CA ILE A 11 20.93 11.28 -1.89
C ILE A 11 19.93 11.01 -0.76
N GLU A 12 20.07 11.71 0.37
CA GLU A 12 19.15 11.54 1.50
C GLU A 12 17.72 12.01 1.15
N SER A 13 17.58 13.09 0.36
CA SER A 13 16.25 13.54 -0.12
C SER A 13 15.54 12.53 -1.02
N PHE A 14 16.28 11.74 -1.81
CA PHE A 14 15.69 10.65 -2.61
C PHE A 14 15.36 9.42 -1.77
N LYS A 15 16.19 9.07 -0.77
CA LYS A 15 15.87 8.01 0.18
C LYS A 15 14.64 8.33 1.01
N GLU A 16 14.42 9.59 1.37
CA GLU A 16 13.18 10.06 2.00
C GLU A 16 11.94 9.80 1.12
N GLN A 17 12.12 9.76 -0.20
CA GLN A 17 11.07 9.51 -1.19
C GLN A 17 10.96 8.02 -1.59
N GLY A 18 11.72 7.13 -0.95
CA GLY A 18 11.76 5.70 -1.30
C GLY A 18 12.45 5.44 -2.64
N LEU A 19 13.30 6.36 -3.08
CA LEU A 19 14.09 6.28 -4.31
C LEU A 19 15.57 6.10 -3.95
N ILE A 20 16.23 5.17 -4.64
CA ILE A 20 17.68 4.96 -4.59
C ILE A 20 18.26 5.60 -5.83
N LEU A 21 19.07 6.65 -5.66
CA LEU A 21 19.91 7.17 -6.73
C LEU A 21 21.14 6.25 -6.87
N THR A 22 21.26 5.56 -8.00
CA THR A 22 22.42 4.71 -8.29
C THR A 22 23.64 5.56 -8.65
N GLU A 23 24.85 4.99 -8.54
CA GLU A 23 26.09 5.65 -8.98
C GLU A 23 26.09 6.03 -10.47
N SER A 24 25.22 5.39 -11.26
CA SER A 24 24.99 5.72 -12.68
C SER A 24 24.02 6.89 -12.90
N GLY A 25 23.49 7.50 -11.85
CA GLY A 25 22.54 8.62 -11.92
C GLY A 25 21.09 8.21 -12.21
N SER A 26 20.74 6.93 -12.02
CA SER A 26 19.37 6.42 -12.23
C SER A 26 18.60 6.36 -10.91
N LEU A 27 17.32 6.75 -10.91
CA LEU A 27 16.45 6.63 -9.74
C LEU A 27 15.72 5.28 -9.79
N LEU A 28 15.96 4.42 -8.80
CA LEU A 28 15.27 3.15 -8.63
C LEU A 28 14.31 3.23 -7.45
N THR A 29 13.13 2.63 -7.55
CA THR A 29 12.29 2.39 -6.37
C THR A 29 13.00 1.46 -5.41
N GLN A 30 13.08 1.84 -4.13
CA GLN A 30 13.69 1.02 -3.09
C GLN A 30 13.02 -0.35 -3.08
N ASN A 31 13.79 -1.40 -3.36
CA ASN A 31 13.28 -2.76 -3.27
C ASN A 31 12.95 -3.04 -1.80
N ILE A 32 11.68 -3.31 -1.50
CA ILE A 32 11.19 -3.66 -0.16
C ILE A 32 11.56 -5.10 0.22
N GLU A 33 12.04 -5.90 -0.74
CA GLU A 33 12.55 -7.24 -0.49
C GLU A 33 13.75 -7.19 0.48
N GLY A 34 13.60 -7.87 1.61
CA GLY A 34 14.63 -7.95 2.65
C GLY A 34 14.44 -6.96 3.82
N LEU A 35 13.62 -5.91 3.68
CA LEU A 35 13.31 -5.01 4.79
C LEU A 35 12.44 -5.70 5.84
N ARG A 36 12.67 -5.40 7.12
CA ARG A 36 11.91 -5.98 8.25
C ARG A 36 11.65 -4.94 9.34
N GLY A 37 10.67 -5.21 10.20
CA GLY A 37 10.42 -4.40 11.40
C GLY A 37 10.19 -2.92 11.10
N ARG A 38 10.92 -2.04 11.80
CA ARG A 38 10.79 -0.57 11.65
C ARG A 38 11.16 -0.09 10.24
N GLU A 39 12.21 -0.64 9.63
CA GLU A 39 12.66 -0.23 8.29
C GLU A 39 11.59 -0.48 7.22
N LEU A 40 10.91 -1.63 7.28
CA LEU A 40 9.81 -1.95 6.36
C LEU A 40 8.60 -1.04 6.61
N THR A 41 8.37 -0.65 7.86
CA THR A 41 7.31 0.30 8.21
C THR A 41 7.56 1.66 7.60
N ASP A 42 8.77 2.18 7.76
CA ASP A 42 9.16 3.49 7.23
C ASP A 42 9.12 3.49 5.69
N ALA A 43 9.55 2.39 5.06
CA ALA A 43 9.44 2.22 3.61
C ALA A 43 7.97 2.22 3.17
N LEU A 44 7.11 1.41 3.80
CA LEU A 44 5.68 1.34 3.47
C LEU A 44 4.97 2.68 3.69
N LYS A 45 5.34 3.45 4.73
CA LYS A 45 4.83 4.81 4.95
C LYS A 45 5.19 5.74 3.80
N LYS A 46 6.44 5.72 3.33
CA LYS A 46 6.87 6.51 2.16
C LYS A 46 6.13 6.11 0.88
N TYR A 47 5.94 4.81 0.65
CA TYR A 47 5.16 4.32 -0.49
C TYR A 47 3.70 4.78 -0.40
N ALA A 48 3.08 4.69 0.78
CA ALA A 48 1.72 5.16 1.01
C ALA A 48 1.60 6.69 0.81
N ASP A 49 2.56 7.46 1.31
CA ASP A 49 2.64 8.92 1.11
C ASP A 49 2.74 9.31 -0.35
N ARG A 50 3.52 8.57 -1.14
CA ARG A 50 3.63 8.77 -2.59
C ARG A 50 2.35 8.38 -3.31
N ALA A 51 1.75 7.24 -2.93
CA ALA A 51 0.50 6.76 -3.50
C ALA A 51 -0.64 7.79 -3.32
N ARG A 52 -0.72 8.44 -2.15
CA ARG A 52 -1.69 9.52 -1.87
C ARG A 52 -1.50 10.79 -2.69
N ARG A 53 -0.32 11.02 -3.29
CA ARG A 53 -0.03 12.25 -4.04
C ARG A 53 -0.33 12.14 -5.54
N GLY A 54 -0.76 10.97 -6.02
CA GLY A 54 -0.95 10.70 -7.44
C GLY A 54 0.38 10.65 -8.19
N ALA A 55 0.85 9.47 -8.59
CA ALA A 55 2.02 9.37 -9.46
C ALA A 55 1.57 9.39 -10.93
N GLU A 56 2.20 10.22 -11.77
CA GLU A 56 1.80 10.52 -13.16
C GLU A 56 1.82 9.31 -14.13
N ASP A 57 2.27 8.12 -13.71
CA ASP A 57 2.39 6.94 -14.57
C ASP A 57 1.20 5.97 -14.41
N ALA A 58 0.07 6.33 -15.02
CA ALA A 58 -1.21 5.59 -14.99
C ALA A 58 -1.11 4.08 -15.29
N ALA A 59 -0.14 3.66 -16.12
CA ALA A 59 0.06 2.26 -16.50
C ALA A 59 0.65 1.38 -15.36
N LEU A 60 1.29 1.99 -14.36
CA LEU A 60 1.81 1.31 -13.16
C LEU A 60 0.80 1.29 -12.00
N LEU A 61 -0.23 2.15 -12.01
CA LEU A 61 -1.06 2.48 -10.82
C LEU A 61 -2.02 1.37 -10.34
N SER A 62 -2.54 0.52 -11.24
CA SER A 62 -3.52 -0.51 -10.83
C SER A 62 -2.88 -1.74 -10.18
N GLY A 63 -1.68 -2.13 -10.63
CA GLY A 63 -0.89 -3.20 -10.00
C GLY A 63 -0.38 -2.78 -8.63
N THR A 64 0.20 -1.58 -8.53
CA THR A 64 0.81 -1.05 -7.30
C THR A 64 -0.17 -0.86 -6.16
N SER A 65 -1.44 -0.57 -6.44
CA SER A 65 -2.45 -0.33 -5.40
C SER A 65 -2.73 -1.59 -4.56
N LYS A 66 -2.94 -2.73 -5.21
CA LYS A 66 -3.15 -4.01 -4.53
C LYS A 66 -1.87 -4.48 -3.86
N ASP A 67 -0.74 -4.37 -4.55
CA ASP A 67 0.54 -4.83 -4.05
C ASP A 67 0.96 -4.05 -2.78
N LEU A 68 0.68 -2.73 -2.72
CA LEU A 68 0.85 -1.90 -1.52
C LEU A 68 -0.02 -2.39 -0.36
N LEU A 69 -1.30 -2.66 -0.61
CA LEU A 69 -2.23 -3.15 0.41
C LEU A 69 -1.87 -4.57 0.89
N GLU A 70 -1.42 -5.45 0.00
CA GLU A 70 -0.93 -6.81 0.35
C GLU A 70 0.34 -6.74 1.17
N ALA A 71 1.32 -5.93 0.77
CA ALA A 71 2.56 -5.74 1.51
C ALA A 71 2.28 -5.16 2.91
N THR A 72 1.36 -4.19 3.00
CA THR A 72 0.95 -3.60 4.28
C THR A 72 0.24 -4.62 5.18
N ALA A 73 -0.72 -5.38 4.65
CA ALA A 73 -1.44 -6.38 5.41
C ALA A 73 -0.52 -7.53 5.89
N ALA A 74 0.35 -8.03 5.01
CA ALA A 74 1.35 -9.03 5.36
C ALA A 74 2.32 -8.53 6.43
N HIS A 75 2.77 -7.28 6.33
CA HIS A 75 3.63 -6.65 7.32
C HIS A 75 2.93 -6.53 8.68
N VAL A 76 1.69 -6.02 8.72
CA VAL A 76 0.87 -5.94 9.94
C VAL A 76 0.78 -7.29 10.64
N LEU A 77 0.43 -8.35 9.92
CA LEU A 77 0.29 -9.70 10.48
C LEU A 77 1.63 -10.25 10.96
N THR A 78 2.70 -10.03 10.19
CA THR A 78 4.06 -10.43 10.60
C THR A 78 4.49 -9.71 11.87
N GLN A 79 4.21 -8.42 12.03
CA GLN A 79 4.56 -7.68 13.24
C GLN A 79 3.72 -8.09 14.45
N LYS A 80 2.42 -8.38 14.26
CA LYS A 80 1.52 -8.78 15.36
C LYS A 80 1.70 -10.23 15.79
N TYR A 81 1.98 -11.13 14.86
CA TYR A 81 1.91 -12.58 15.07
C TYR A 81 3.14 -13.36 14.59
N GLY A 82 4.15 -12.69 14.03
CA GLY A 82 5.39 -13.33 13.54
C GLY A 82 5.27 -14.00 12.17
N ALA A 83 4.07 -14.16 11.64
CA ALA A 83 3.81 -14.76 10.32
C ALA A 83 2.47 -14.27 9.73
N TYR A 84 2.27 -14.51 8.44
CA TYR A 84 1.00 -14.29 7.73
C TYR A 84 0.70 -15.46 6.79
N PRO A 85 -0.56 -15.71 6.43
CA PRO A 85 -0.93 -16.81 5.54
C PRO A 85 -0.51 -16.54 4.08
N GLN A 86 0.30 -17.43 3.52
CA GLN A 86 0.82 -17.30 2.14
C GLN A 86 -0.22 -17.64 1.05
N GLN A 87 -1.30 -18.34 1.40
CA GLN A 87 -2.33 -18.81 0.45
C GLN A 87 -3.67 -18.07 0.61
N ALA A 88 -3.72 -17.03 1.45
CA ALA A 88 -4.94 -16.23 1.60
C ALA A 88 -5.19 -15.40 0.34
N ASN A 89 -6.44 -15.35 -0.10
CA ASN A 89 -6.84 -14.37 -1.10
C ASN A 89 -6.81 -12.95 -0.51
N PHE A 90 -6.76 -11.94 -1.38
CA PHE A 90 -6.63 -10.54 -0.96
C PHE A 90 -7.65 -10.10 0.11
N PRO A 91 -8.97 -10.31 -0.04
CA PRO A 91 -9.93 -9.93 1.00
C PRO A 91 -9.69 -10.64 2.34
N ALA A 92 -9.32 -11.93 2.32
CA ALA A 92 -9.04 -12.67 3.54
C ALA A 92 -7.79 -12.15 4.26
N LEU A 93 -6.71 -11.88 3.51
CA LEU A 93 -5.47 -11.30 4.06
C LEU A 93 -5.75 -9.92 4.69
N LEU A 94 -6.47 -9.05 3.98
CA LEU A 94 -6.82 -7.72 4.46
C LEU A 94 -7.71 -7.79 5.70
N GLY A 95 -8.68 -8.71 5.73
CA GLY A 95 -9.60 -8.89 6.85
C GLY A 95 -8.87 -9.30 8.13
N GLN A 96 -7.92 -10.22 8.00
CA GLN A 96 -7.07 -10.62 9.12
C GLN A 96 -6.23 -9.46 9.64
N ALA A 97 -5.64 -8.65 8.75
CA ALA A 97 -4.87 -7.48 9.16
C ALA A 97 -5.74 -6.44 9.88
N PHE A 98 -6.97 -6.19 9.42
CA PHE A 98 -7.92 -5.29 10.09
C PHE A 98 -8.27 -5.79 11.49
N ILE A 99 -8.58 -7.08 11.62
CA ILE A 99 -8.85 -7.71 12.92
C ILE A 99 -7.62 -7.58 13.85
N ALA A 100 -6.42 -7.82 13.33
CA ALA A 100 -5.17 -7.71 14.09
C ALA A 100 -4.88 -6.28 14.59
N LEU A 101 -5.41 -5.26 13.90
CA LEU A 101 -5.33 -3.85 14.27
C LEU A 101 -6.51 -3.37 15.13
N GLY A 102 -7.46 -4.27 15.46
CA GLY A 102 -8.69 -3.91 16.16
C GLY A 102 -9.60 -2.99 15.35
N MET A 103 -9.56 -3.09 14.02
CA MET A 103 -10.42 -2.34 13.11
C MET A 103 -11.71 -3.12 12.81
N ALA A 104 -12.80 -2.40 12.58
CA ALA A 104 -14.06 -2.95 12.15
C ALA A 104 -13.98 -3.57 10.74
N THR A 105 -14.66 -4.70 10.54
CA THR A 105 -14.77 -5.37 9.24
C THR A 105 -16.24 -5.51 8.84
N PRO A 106 -16.55 -5.66 7.52
CA PRO A 106 -17.94 -5.77 7.05
C PRO A 106 -18.66 -7.04 7.51
N VAL A 107 -17.92 -8.06 7.97
CA VAL A 107 -18.48 -9.37 8.36
C VAL A 107 -19.04 -9.35 9.79
N GLY A 108 -18.62 -8.40 10.63
CA GLY A 108 -19.15 -8.24 11.99
C GLY A 108 -20.52 -7.57 12.01
N GLN A 109 -21.41 -8.01 12.90
CA GLN A 109 -22.68 -7.33 13.15
C GLN A 109 -22.41 -5.91 13.66
N THR A 110 -23.03 -4.91 13.03
CA THR A 110 -23.04 -3.54 13.53
C THR A 110 -23.75 -3.48 14.87
N GLN A 111 -23.09 -2.98 15.91
CA GLN A 111 -23.72 -2.75 17.23
C GLN A 111 -24.23 -1.31 17.35
N ASP A 112 -25.33 -1.11 18.07
CA ASP A 112 -26.00 0.20 18.22
C ASP A 112 -25.12 1.30 18.83
N ASN A 113 -24.05 0.92 19.56
CA ASN A 113 -23.13 1.83 20.25
C ASN A 113 -21.69 1.77 19.71
N GLU A 114 -21.51 1.40 18.43
CA GLU A 114 -20.18 1.39 17.85
C GLU A 114 -19.56 2.80 17.77
N PRO A 115 -18.23 2.92 17.98
CA PRO A 115 -17.54 4.15 17.73
C PRO A 115 -17.74 4.62 16.28
N PRO A 116 -17.90 5.94 16.01
CA PRO A 116 -18.12 6.46 14.66
C PRO A 116 -17.07 6.04 13.62
N HIS A 117 -15.82 5.81 14.05
CA HIS A 117 -14.74 5.36 13.16
C HIS A 117 -14.94 3.95 12.61
N SER A 118 -15.81 3.12 13.21
CA SER A 118 -16.08 1.76 12.75
C SER A 118 -16.73 1.74 11.35
N SER A 119 -17.53 2.76 11.02
CA SER A 119 -18.11 2.92 9.68
C SER A 119 -17.03 3.27 8.64
N LEU A 120 -16.10 4.16 9.01
CA LEU A 120 -14.96 4.53 8.18
C LEU A 120 -14.07 3.32 7.87
N GLU A 121 -13.74 2.51 8.87
CA GLU A 121 -12.92 1.31 8.70
C GLU A 121 -13.59 0.29 7.77
N ARG A 122 -14.91 0.04 7.92
CA ARG A 122 -15.65 -0.81 6.97
C ARG A 122 -15.64 -0.24 5.56
N GLY A 123 -15.78 1.08 5.41
CA GLY A 123 -15.67 1.77 4.13
C GLY A 123 -14.30 1.56 3.48
N MET A 124 -13.21 1.72 4.24
CA MET A 124 -11.85 1.44 3.78
C MET A 124 -11.69 0.00 3.29
N PHE A 125 -12.26 -0.96 4.00
CA PHE A 125 -12.22 -2.37 3.59
C PHE A 125 -12.92 -2.58 2.23
N GLU A 126 -14.16 -2.09 2.09
CA GLU A 126 -14.91 -2.21 0.84
C GLU A 126 -14.22 -1.49 -0.32
N THR A 127 -13.63 -0.32 -0.07
CA THR A 127 -12.82 0.39 -1.07
C THR A 127 -11.63 -0.44 -1.52
N ALA A 128 -10.87 -1.04 -0.60
CA ALA A 128 -9.75 -1.91 -0.94
C ALA A 128 -10.17 -3.13 -1.78
N VAL A 129 -11.29 -3.76 -1.45
CA VAL A 129 -11.87 -4.86 -2.24
C VAL A 129 -12.29 -4.37 -3.63
N GLY A 130 -12.87 -3.17 -3.72
CA GLY A 130 -13.19 -2.50 -4.98
C GLY A 130 -11.97 -2.26 -5.87
N ILE A 131 -10.87 -1.76 -5.30
CA ILE A 131 -9.58 -1.57 -5.97
C ILE A 131 -9.07 -2.90 -6.57
N ASN A 132 -9.12 -3.99 -5.80
CA ASN A 132 -8.72 -5.31 -6.30
C ASN A 132 -9.62 -5.80 -7.46
N ARG A 133 -10.93 -5.50 -7.43
CA ARG A 133 -11.84 -5.83 -8.54
C ARG A 133 -11.59 -4.99 -9.78
N LEU A 134 -11.26 -3.71 -9.62
CA LEU A 134 -10.82 -2.85 -10.73
C LEU A 134 -9.61 -3.48 -11.44
N ARG A 135 -8.63 -3.98 -10.69
CA ARG A 135 -7.49 -4.74 -11.26
C ARG A 135 -7.90 -6.05 -11.92
N ASN A 136 -8.79 -6.86 -11.32
CA ASN A 136 -9.16 -8.16 -11.88
C ASN A 136 -9.89 -8.07 -13.23
N LYS A 137 -10.43 -6.89 -13.58
CA LYS A 137 -10.92 -6.60 -14.94
C LYS A 137 -9.78 -6.39 -15.97
N GLN A 138 -8.52 -6.32 -15.54
CA GLN A 138 -7.34 -5.96 -16.35
C GLN A 138 -6.30 -7.11 -16.56
N GLY A 139 -6.39 -8.29 -15.93
CA GLY A 139 -5.52 -9.46 -16.27
C GLY A 139 -5.71 -10.69 -15.36
N THR A 140 -5.80 -11.96 -15.81
CA THR A 140 -4.77 -12.75 -16.54
C THR A 140 -5.36 -13.99 -17.29
N GLY A 141 -6.27 -13.81 -18.26
CA GLY A 141 -6.83 -14.93 -19.03
C GLY A 141 -6.61 -14.83 -20.54
N HIS A 142 -5.60 -15.56 -21.06
CA HIS A 142 -5.38 -15.86 -22.49
C HIS A 142 -5.11 -14.67 -23.46
N GLY A 143 -3.86 -14.23 -23.54
CA GLY A 143 -3.19 -13.90 -24.82
C GLY A 143 -3.84 -12.90 -25.79
N ARG A 144 -4.79 -12.07 -25.37
CA ARG A 144 -5.40 -11.04 -26.23
C ARG A 144 -4.81 -9.66 -25.90
N PRO A 145 -4.37 -8.89 -26.91
CA PRO A 145 -3.97 -7.50 -26.72
C PRO A 145 -5.22 -6.71 -26.36
N TRP A 146 -5.31 -6.21 -25.13
CA TRP A 146 -6.50 -5.50 -24.65
C TRP A 146 -6.17 -4.07 -24.25
N ILE A 147 -7.09 -3.17 -24.56
CA ILE A 147 -7.04 -1.73 -24.28
C ILE A 147 -7.60 -1.53 -22.88
N PRO A 148 -6.87 -0.94 -21.91
CA PRO A 148 -7.36 -0.74 -20.55
C PRO A 148 -8.71 -0.01 -20.56
N SER A 149 -9.78 -0.62 -20.00
CA SER A 149 -11.07 0.08 -19.83
C SER A 149 -11.13 1.00 -18.62
N ILE A 150 -10.10 1.00 -17.77
CA ILE A 150 -10.02 1.89 -16.62
C ILE A 150 -9.57 3.24 -17.15
N LYS A 151 -10.31 4.28 -16.78
CA LYS A 151 -9.92 5.65 -17.10
C LYS A 151 -8.84 6.11 -16.13
N ASP A 152 -8.00 7.04 -16.55
CA ASP A 152 -6.88 7.52 -15.73
C ASP A 152 -7.33 8.02 -14.35
N TYR A 153 -8.47 8.72 -14.28
CA TYR A 153 -9.03 9.19 -13.00
C TYR A 153 -9.47 8.05 -12.07
N GLU A 154 -9.85 6.89 -12.59
CA GLU A 154 -10.23 5.71 -11.79
C GLU A 154 -8.98 5.01 -11.26
N ALA A 155 -7.89 5.00 -12.04
CA ALA A 155 -6.59 4.49 -11.61
C ALA A 155 -5.95 5.38 -10.55
N GLU A 156 -6.02 6.71 -10.74
CA GLU A 156 -5.55 7.73 -9.80
C GLU A 156 -6.30 7.63 -8.47
N ALA A 157 -7.64 7.62 -8.50
CA ALA A 157 -8.44 7.45 -7.29
C ALA A 157 -8.13 6.13 -6.57
N ALA A 158 -7.89 5.04 -7.30
CA ALA A 158 -7.54 3.75 -6.71
C ALA A 158 -6.21 3.78 -5.94
N ILE A 159 -5.17 4.37 -6.53
CA ILE A 159 -3.85 4.43 -5.87
C ILE A 159 -3.86 5.38 -4.68
N GLU A 160 -4.54 6.52 -4.78
CA GLU A 160 -4.67 7.48 -3.68
C GLU A 160 -5.38 6.84 -2.48
N MET A 161 -6.49 6.16 -2.74
CA MET A 161 -7.24 5.45 -1.70
C MET A 161 -6.43 4.30 -1.10
N ALA A 162 -5.67 3.56 -1.90
CA ALA A 162 -4.74 2.55 -1.38
C ALA A 162 -3.69 3.17 -0.45
N GLY A 163 -3.14 4.32 -0.81
CA GLY A 163 -2.23 5.09 0.03
C GLY A 163 -2.86 5.54 1.35
N VAL A 164 -4.10 6.04 1.33
CA VAL A 164 -4.86 6.43 2.54
C VAL A 164 -5.04 5.24 3.48
N ILE A 165 -5.51 4.11 2.94
CA ILE A 165 -5.78 2.89 3.72
C ILE A 165 -4.49 2.33 4.32
N ALA A 166 -3.42 2.22 3.52
CA ALA A 166 -2.13 1.73 3.98
C ALA A 166 -1.56 2.60 5.11
N SER A 167 -1.62 3.93 4.95
CA SER A 167 -1.17 4.87 5.98
C SER A 167 -1.92 4.68 7.30
N TYR A 168 -3.25 4.57 7.22
CA TYR A 168 -4.10 4.34 8.39
C TYR A 168 -3.75 3.05 9.13
N MET A 169 -3.54 1.95 8.38
CA MET A 169 -3.13 0.66 8.94
C MET A 169 -1.76 0.75 9.63
N LEU A 170 -0.79 1.44 9.02
CA LEU A 170 0.56 1.59 9.57
C LEU A 170 0.59 2.48 10.83
N ASP A 171 -0.28 3.49 10.91
CA ASP A 171 -0.40 4.32 12.12
C ASP A 171 -1.06 3.56 13.28
N LYS A 172 -2.05 2.69 12.97
CA LYS A 172 -2.62 1.74 13.94
C LYS A 172 -1.62 0.69 14.41
N LEU A 173 -0.62 0.35 13.60
CA LEU A 173 0.31 -0.76 13.87
C LEU A 173 1.18 -0.55 15.12
N LYS A 174 1.35 0.68 15.64
CA LYS A 174 2.14 1.03 16.84
C LYS A 174 3.34 0.10 17.07
N ILE A 175 4.41 0.36 16.34
CA ILE A 175 5.67 -0.36 16.53
C ILE A 175 6.43 0.36 17.64
N ASN A 176 6.59 -0.32 18.78
CA ASN A 176 7.53 0.10 19.82
C ASN A 176 8.95 -0.14 19.32
#